data_AF-A0A2P4WVK4-F1
#
_entry.id   AF-A0A2P4WVK4-F1
#
_cell.length_a   1.000
_cell.length_b   1.000
_cell.length_c   1.000
_cell.angle_alpha   90.00
_cell.angle_beta   90.00
_cell.angle_gamma   90.00
#
_symmetry.space_group_name_H-M   'P 1'
#
loop_
_entity.id
_entity.type
_entity.pdbx_description
1 polymer ?
#
loop_
_entity_poly.entity_id
_entity_poly.type
_entity_poly.pdbx_seq_one_letter_code
_entity_poly.pdbx_strand_id
1 'polypeptide(L)'
;MMEPHETNAIRWVGMQLGKSSPEACIEAVTCFLAIRDIEYRGDILLKNLLSTKRVQLLAVQDAVLRFLASLPHQEWTVVGCQFLLEAGGRWNAVAVASLLDKVMAQVGGKTLMLAETCWIRSVSPAVRALASNGPVMIASVLNDNMLFAAEDYFLYDETRRCIFCWADEWEADQSKEIWRFVPSNPNFTEFYILSVYSQEYLFASDVAA
;
A
#
# COMPACT_ATOMS: atom_id res chain seq x y z
N MET A 1 -15.41 3.10 -28.52
CA MET A 1 -14.58 2.09 -29.22
C MET A 1 -13.20 2.71 -29.38
N MET A 2 -12.13 2.08 -28.87
CA MET A 2 -10.78 2.65 -28.94
C MET A 2 -10.21 2.53 -30.35
N GLU A 3 -9.46 3.52 -30.79
CA GLU A 3 -8.79 3.47 -32.09
C GLU A 3 -7.62 2.46 -32.08
N PRO A 4 -7.22 1.91 -33.24
CA PRO A 4 -6.12 0.94 -33.31
C PRO A 4 -4.80 1.45 -32.73
N HIS A 5 -4.49 2.75 -32.91
CA HIS A 5 -3.28 3.37 -32.36
C HIS A 5 -3.33 3.48 -30.83
N GLU A 6 -4.49 3.83 -30.26
CA GLU A 6 -4.71 3.86 -28.80
C GLU A 6 -4.54 2.46 -28.19
N THR A 7 -5.10 1.45 -28.86
CA THR A 7 -5.01 0.06 -28.41
C THR A 7 -3.56 -0.43 -28.40
N ASN A 8 -2.77 -0.04 -29.41
CA ASN A 8 -1.34 -0.38 -29.47
C ASN A 8 -0.54 0.34 -28.39
N ALA A 9 -0.82 1.62 -28.13
CA ALA A 9 -0.19 2.38 -27.05
C ALA A 9 -0.48 1.73 -25.69
N ILE A 10 -1.75 1.44 -25.38
CA ILE A 10 -2.14 0.77 -24.12
C ILE A 10 -1.45 -0.59 -23.96
N ARG A 11 -1.39 -1.39 -25.03
CA ARG A 11 -0.68 -2.68 -25.00
C ARG A 11 0.80 -2.52 -24.70
N TRP A 12 1.43 -1.52 -25.31
CA TRP A 12 2.85 -1.23 -25.11
C TRP A 12 3.11 -0.71 -23.69
N VAL A 13 2.29 0.19 -23.17
CA VAL A 13 2.38 0.66 -21.78
C VAL A 13 2.25 -0.53 -20.82
N GLY A 14 1.25 -1.40 -21.03
CA GLY A 14 1.09 -2.62 -20.24
C GLY A 14 2.27 -3.60 -20.33
N MET A 15 3.07 -3.56 -21.40
CA MET A 15 4.32 -4.32 -21.48
C MET A 15 5.42 -3.71 -20.62
N GLN A 16 5.53 -2.39 -20.60
CA GLN A 16 6.52 -1.70 -19.77
C GLN A 16 6.23 -1.85 -18.28
N LEU A 17 4.95 -1.85 -17.88
CA LEU A 17 4.54 -2.10 -16.49
C LEU A 17 4.86 -3.52 -15.99
N GLY A 18 5.26 -4.44 -16.88
CA GLY A 18 5.81 -5.75 -16.50
C GLY A 18 7.30 -5.75 -16.19
N LYS A 19 8.00 -4.62 -16.36
CA LYS A 19 9.43 -4.48 -16.13
C LYS A 19 9.69 -3.63 -14.88
N SER A 20 10.69 -4.00 -14.09
CA SER A 20 11.06 -3.27 -12.88
C SER A 20 12.05 -2.11 -13.11
N SER A 21 12.62 -1.99 -14.32
CA SER A 21 13.61 -0.95 -14.66
C SER A 21 13.00 0.45 -14.61
N PRO A 22 13.66 1.46 -14.01
CA PRO A 22 13.20 2.86 -14.00
C PRO A 22 12.86 3.42 -15.38
N GLU A 23 13.65 3.07 -16.40
CA GLU A 23 13.49 3.51 -17.78
C GLU A 23 12.14 3.06 -18.35
N ALA A 24 11.68 1.87 -17.99
CA ALA A 24 10.38 1.34 -18.42
C ALA A 24 9.22 2.19 -17.88
N CYS A 25 9.35 2.76 -16.68
CA CYS A 25 8.34 3.66 -16.14
C CYS A 25 8.29 4.98 -16.94
N ILE A 26 9.44 5.57 -17.26
CA ILE A 26 9.52 6.79 -18.07
C ILE A 26 8.89 6.53 -19.44
N GLU A 27 9.31 5.45 -20.08
CA GLU A 27 8.77 4.94 -21.33
C GLU A 27 7.24 4.81 -21.28
N ALA A 28 6.71 4.10 -20.27
CA ALA A 28 5.29 3.90 -20.04
C ALA A 28 4.52 5.23 -19.93
N VAL A 29 5.03 6.18 -19.14
CA VAL A 29 4.41 7.50 -18.96
C VAL A 29 4.42 8.27 -20.27
N THR A 30 5.56 8.36 -20.95
CA THR A 30 5.68 9.08 -22.23
C THR A 30 4.71 8.54 -23.27
N CYS A 31 4.62 7.21 -23.41
CA CYS A 31 3.70 6.60 -24.37
C CYS A 31 2.23 6.80 -23.99
N PHE A 32 1.90 6.71 -22.70
CA PHE A 32 0.53 6.95 -22.23
C PHE A 32 0.08 8.40 -22.47
N LEU A 33 0.96 9.37 -22.20
CA LEU A 33 0.69 10.79 -22.42
C LEU A 33 0.68 11.18 -23.91
N ALA A 34 1.25 10.35 -24.79
CA ALA A 34 1.20 10.56 -26.24
C ALA A 34 -0.14 10.09 -26.88
N ILE A 35 -1.04 9.48 -26.10
CA ILE A 35 -2.36 9.07 -26.60
C ILE A 35 -3.19 10.34 -26.91
N ARG A 36 -3.89 10.33 -28.03
CA ARG A 36 -4.73 11.44 -28.47
C ARG A 36 -5.83 11.73 -27.44
N ASP A 37 -6.11 13.01 -27.20
CA ASP A 37 -7.15 13.51 -26.28
C ASP A 37 -6.97 13.02 -24.83
N ILE A 38 -5.73 12.72 -24.42
CA ILE A 38 -5.42 12.22 -23.07
C ILE A 38 -5.89 13.16 -21.97
N GLU A 39 -5.85 14.48 -22.19
CA GLU A 39 -6.29 15.49 -21.23
C GLU A 39 -7.78 15.34 -20.87
N TYR A 40 -8.61 14.92 -21.83
CA TYR A 40 -10.06 14.77 -21.64
C TYR A 40 -10.50 13.35 -21.28
N ARG A 41 -9.68 12.34 -21.62
CA ARG A 41 -10.03 10.91 -21.50
C ARG A 41 -9.09 10.12 -20.60
N GLY A 42 -8.16 10.78 -19.90
CA GLY A 42 -7.07 10.14 -19.18
C GLY A 42 -7.53 9.15 -18.12
N ASP A 43 -8.62 9.46 -17.41
CA ASP A 43 -9.23 8.57 -16.42
C ASP A 43 -9.80 7.29 -17.06
N ILE A 44 -10.51 7.41 -18.18
CA ILE A 44 -11.08 6.28 -18.94
C ILE A 44 -9.96 5.43 -19.54
N LEU A 45 -8.96 6.06 -20.14
CA LEU A 45 -7.81 5.39 -20.75
C LEU A 45 -6.97 4.67 -19.69
N LEU A 46 -6.80 5.27 -18.52
CA LEU A 46 -6.12 4.65 -17.38
C LEU A 46 -6.87 3.42 -16.90
N LYS A 47 -8.20 3.52 -16.70
CA LYS A 47 -9.02 2.35 -16.33
C LYS A 47 -8.93 1.25 -17.38
N ASN A 48 -8.95 1.59 -18.66
CA ASN A 48 -8.81 0.61 -19.75
C ASN A 48 -7.43 -0.08 -19.72
N LEU A 49 -6.35 0.68 -19.51
CA LEU A 49 -5.01 0.15 -19.34
C LEU A 49 -4.93 -0.82 -18.16
N LEU A 50 -5.37 -0.38 -16.99
CA LEU A 50 -5.34 -1.18 -15.76
C LEU A 50 -6.22 -2.42 -15.90
N SER A 51 -7.36 -2.33 -16.59
CA SER A 51 -8.26 -3.47 -16.84
C SER A 51 -7.72 -4.51 -17.83
N THR A 52 -6.62 -4.23 -18.55
CA THR A 52 -6.11 -5.18 -19.53
C THR A 52 -5.61 -6.46 -18.85
N LYS A 53 -5.87 -7.62 -19.48
CA LYS A 53 -5.33 -8.92 -19.01
C LYS A 53 -3.83 -8.88 -18.81
N ARG A 54 -3.11 -8.13 -19.64
CA ARG A 54 -1.66 -7.99 -19.53
C ARG A 54 -1.26 -7.33 -18.22
N VAL A 55 -1.87 -6.20 -17.86
CA VAL A 55 -1.56 -5.53 -16.59
C VAL A 55 -1.97 -6.40 -15.41
N GLN A 56 -3.19 -6.95 -15.45
CA GLN A 56 -3.70 -7.78 -14.35
C GLN A 56 -2.85 -9.03 -14.09
N LEU A 57 -2.31 -9.67 -15.13
CA LEU A 57 -1.55 -10.92 -14.99
C LEU A 57 -0.04 -10.72 -14.90
N LEU A 58 0.52 -9.73 -15.60
CA LEU A 58 1.97 -9.64 -15.85
C LEU A 58 2.62 -8.36 -15.32
N ALA A 59 1.85 -7.35 -14.92
CA ALA A 59 2.47 -6.14 -14.38
C ALA A 59 3.03 -6.37 -12.97
N VAL A 60 4.14 -5.69 -12.70
CA VAL A 60 4.78 -5.65 -11.38
C VAL A 60 4.15 -4.50 -10.59
N GLN A 61 3.74 -4.78 -9.35
CA GLN A 61 3.06 -3.79 -8.50
C GLN A 61 3.83 -2.47 -8.38
N ASP A 62 5.12 -2.55 -8.09
CA ASP A 62 5.99 -1.37 -7.99
C ASP A 62 5.98 -0.51 -9.26
N ALA A 63 6.07 -1.15 -10.43
CA ALA A 63 6.06 -0.45 -11.71
C ALA A 63 4.72 0.26 -11.95
N VAL A 64 3.60 -0.36 -11.57
CA VAL A 64 2.26 0.25 -11.65
C VAL A 64 2.15 1.44 -10.70
N LEU A 65 2.60 1.31 -9.45
CA LEU A 65 2.53 2.41 -8.47
C LEU A 65 3.43 3.58 -8.87
N ARG A 66 4.65 3.31 -9.37
CA ARG A 66 5.55 4.35 -9.91
C ARG A 66 4.96 5.04 -11.13
N PHE A 67 4.34 4.29 -12.03
CA PHE A 67 3.63 4.86 -13.18
C PHE A 67 2.51 5.79 -12.73
N LEU A 68 1.64 5.35 -11.82
CA LEU A 68 0.56 6.17 -11.27
C LEU A 68 1.09 7.44 -10.60
N ALA A 69 2.12 7.31 -9.75
CA ALA A 69 2.74 8.45 -9.07
C ALA A 69 3.40 9.47 -10.03
N SER A 70 3.76 9.03 -11.24
CA SER A 70 4.42 9.85 -12.26
C SER A 70 3.43 10.54 -13.22
N LEU A 71 2.12 10.31 -13.07
CA LEU A 71 1.11 10.97 -13.90
C LEU A 71 1.01 12.46 -13.53
N PRO A 72 0.81 13.36 -14.53
CA PRO A 72 0.79 14.80 -14.29
C PRO A 72 -0.47 15.28 -13.55
N HIS A 73 -1.57 14.54 -13.64
CA HIS A 73 -2.82 14.88 -12.98
C HIS A 73 -3.08 13.95 -11.79
N GLN A 74 -3.05 14.52 -10.58
CA GLN A 74 -3.27 13.75 -9.35
C GLN A 74 -4.65 13.08 -9.29
N GLU A 75 -5.67 13.65 -9.95
CA GLU A 75 -6.99 13.01 -10.10
C GLU A 75 -6.88 11.63 -10.79
N TRP A 76 -5.98 11.49 -11.78
CA TRP A 76 -5.76 10.20 -12.44
C TRP A 76 -5.09 9.19 -11.49
N THR A 77 -4.16 9.65 -10.65
CA THR A 77 -3.55 8.82 -9.60
C THR A 77 -4.61 8.29 -8.64
N VAL A 78 -5.52 9.16 -8.17
CA VAL A 78 -6.64 8.78 -7.29
C VAL A 78 -7.54 7.74 -7.97
N VAL A 79 -7.92 7.98 -9.24
CA VAL A 79 -8.74 7.05 -10.02
C VAL A 79 -8.05 5.70 -10.22
N GLY A 80 -6.74 5.70 -10.47
CA GLY A 80 -5.93 4.50 -10.58
C GLY A 80 -5.90 3.73 -9.28
N CYS A 81 -5.61 4.39 -8.16
CA CYS A 81 -5.62 3.77 -6.83
C CYS A 81 -6.99 3.17 -6.50
N GLN A 82 -8.08 3.90 -6.76
CA GLN A 82 -9.44 3.39 -6.56
C GLN A 82 -9.68 2.11 -7.35
N PHE A 83 -9.32 2.10 -8.65
CA PHE A 83 -9.48 0.93 -9.49
C PHE A 83 -8.69 -0.29 -8.97
N LEU A 84 -7.45 -0.09 -8.52
CA LEU A 84 -6.63 -1.18 -7.99
C LEU A 84 -7.17 -1.74 -6.66
N LEU A 85 -7.71 -0.88 -5.79
CA LEU A 85 -8.34 -1.28 -4.53
C LEU A 85 -9.63 -2.08 -4.78
N GLU A 86 -10.46 -1.64 -5.73
CA GLU A 86 -11.73 -2.29 -6.09
C GLU A 86 -11.54 -3.61 -6.84
N ALA A 87 -10.46 -3.75 -7.63
CA ALA A 87 -10.17 -4.99 -8.35
C ALA A 87 -9.92 -6.18 -7.42
N GLY A 88 -9.43 -5.93 -6.19
CA GLY A 88 -9.21 -6.93 -5.14
C GLY A 88 -8.16 -8.00 -5.46
N GLY A 89 -7.55 -8.58 -4.42
CA GLY A 89 -6.77 -9.83 -4.48
C GLY A 89 -5.41 -9.81 -5.22
N ARG A 90 -5.22 -8.99 -6.26
CA ARG A 90 -3.98 -8.92 -7.05
C ARG A 90 -2.96 -7.92 -6.50
N TRP A 91 -3.46 -6.79 -6.01
CA TRP A 91 -2.67 -5.64 -5.62
C TRP A 91 -2.58 -5.55 -4.10
N ASN A 92 -1.40 -5.31 -3.56
CA ASN A 92 -1.23 -5.06 -2.14
C ASN A 92 -1.96 -3.76 -1.77
N ALA A 93 -3.07 -3.90 -1.04
CA ALA A 93 -3.92 -2.79 -0.66
C ALA A 93 -3.19 -1.74 0.20
N VAL A 94 -2.22 -2.15 1.03
CA VAL A 94 -1.41 -1.23 1.86
C VAL A 94 -0.52 -0.35 0.97
N ALA A 95 0.14 -0.93 -0.02
CA ALA A 95 0.98 -0.17 -0.94
C ALA A 95 0.17 0.84 -1.78
N VAL A 96 -1.00 0.43 -2.27
CA VAL A 96 -1.92 1.31 -3.02
C VAL A 96 -2.48 2.41 -2.11
N ALA A 97 -2.93 2.07 -0.91
CA ALA A 97 -3.41 3.02 0.07
C ALA A 97 -2.31 4.01 0.49
N SER A 98 -1.05 3.56 0.63
CA SER A 98 0.07 4.44 0.96
C SER A 98 0.35 5.48 -0.13
N LEU A 99 0.16 5.12 -1.40
CA LEU A 99 0.22 6.10 -2.49
C LEU A 99 -0.96 7.08 -2.39
N LEU A 100 -2.17 6.60 -2.13
CA LEU A 100 -3.35 7.46 -1.97
C LEU A 100 -3.19 8.44 -0.79
N ASP A 101 -2.63 7.99 0.33
CA ASP A 101 -2.32 8.84 1.50
C ASP A 101 -1.35 9.97 1.16
N LYS A 102 -0.26 9.65 0.43
CA LYS A 102 0.69 10.66 -0.07
C LYS A 102 0.02 11.68 -1.01
N VAL A 103 -0.89 11.23 -1.87
CA VAL A 103 -1.63 12.12 -2.77
C VAL A 103 -2.55 13.05 -1.96
N MET A 104 -3.31 12.51 -1.00
CA MET A 104 -4.19 13.31 -0.13
C MET A 104 -3.44 14.43 0.59
N ALA A 105 -2.20 14.18 1.03
CA ALA A 105 -1.36 15.19 1.68
C ALA A 105 -0.93 16.35 0.75
N GLN A 106 -1.05 16.21 -0.56
CA GLN A 106 -0.52 17.16 -1.56
C GLN A 106 -1.62 17.87 -2.37
N VAL A 107 -2.85 17.34 -2.38
CA VAL A 107 -3.95 17.84 -3.21
C VAL A 107 -4.97 18.63 -2.40
N GLY A 108 -5.74 19.46 -3.10
CA GLY A 108 -6.87 20.21 -2.53
C GLY A 108 -8.13 20.14 -3.39
N GLY A 109 -9.18 20.83 -2.94
CA GLY A 109 -10.43 21.00 -3.68
C GLY A 109 -11.09 19.68 -4.07
N LYS A 110 -11.57 19.59 -5.32
CA LYS A 110 -12.30 18.42 -5.83
C LYS A 110 -11.48 17.13 -5.78
N THR A 111 -10.17 17.21 -6.03
CA THR A 111 -9.30 16.01 -6.04
C THR A 111 -9.14 15.42 -4.64
N LEU A 112 -9.00 16.28 -3.62
CA LEU A 112 -8.96 15.83 -2.23
C LEU A 112 -10.26 15.14 -1.83
N MET A 113 -11.41 15.73 -2.16
CA MET A 113 -12.72 15.15 -1.86
C MET A 113 -12.90 13.76 -2.50
N LEU A 114 -12.42 13.57 -3.74
CA LEU A 114 -12.42 12.27 -4.42
C LEU A 114 -11.52 11.25 -3.70
N ALA A 115 -10.32 11.68 -3.32
CA ALA A 115 -9.35 10.83 -2.62
C ALA A 115 -9.88 10.39 -1.24
N GLU A 116 -10.45 11.31 -0.46
CA GLU A 116 -11.08 11.01 0.84
C GLU A 116 -12.27 10.06 0.69
N THR A 117 -13.10 10.26 -0.34
CA THR A 117 -14.22 9.36 -0.64
C THR A 117 -13.72 7.94 -0.94
N CYS A 118 -12.67 7.81 -1.76
CA CYS A 118 -12.02 6.53 -2.04
C CYS A 118 -11.43 5.91 -0.76
N TRP A 119 -10.73 6.71 0.05
CA TRP A 119 -10.13 6.28 1.32
C TRP A 119 -11.17 5.67 2.26
N ILE A 120 -12.32 6.36 2.42
CA ILE A 120 -13.40 5.95 3.32
C ILE A 120 -14.17 4.73 2.80
N ARG A 121 -14.34 4.59 1.48
CA ARG A 121 -15.18 3.52 0.90
C ARG A 121 -14.41 2.25 0.56
N SER A 122 -13.18 2.38 0.08
CA SER A 122 -12.45 1.28 -0.57
C SER A 122 -11.27 0.75 0.25
N VAL A 123 -10.87 1.44 1.32
CA VAL A 123 -9.75 1.03 2.19
C VAL A 123 -10.28 0.57 3.55
N SER A 124 -9.92 -0.62 4.01
CA SER A 124 -10.33 -1.12 5.34
C SER A 124 -9.60 -0.38 6.48
N PRO A 125 -10.16 -0.32 7.70
CA PRO A 125 -9.51 0.37 8.82
C PRO A 125 -8.08 -0.09 9.10
N ALA A 126 -7.82 -1.41 9.04
CA ALA A 126 -6.47 -1.96 9.23
C ALA A 126 -5.51 -1.50 8.12
N VAL A 127 -5.94 -1.53 6.85
CA VAL A 127 -5.10 -1.06 5.73
C VAL A 127 -4.83 0.45 5.83
N ARG A 128 -5.82 1.25 6.27
CA ARG A 128 -5.62 2.68 6.53
C ARG A 128 -4.54 2.91 7.57
N ALA A 129 -4.63 2.21 8.71
CA ALA A 129 -3.64 2.32 9.77
C ALA A 129 -2.24 1.91 9.28
N LEU A 130 -2.11 0.81 8.55
CA LEU A 130 -0.82 0.38 8.00
C LEU A 130 -0.26 1.39 6.99
N ALA A 131 -1.10 1.91 6.09
CA ALA A 131 -0.68 2.86 5.06
C ALA A 131 -0.27 4.23 5.63
N SER A 132 -0.92 4.69 6.69
CA SER A 132 -0.60 5.95 7.38
C SER A 132 0.43 5.80 8.50
N ASN A 133 1.07 4.63 8.63
CA ASN A 133 1.98 4.29 9.73
C ASN A 133 1.34 4.51 11.13
N GLY A 134 0.03 4.31 11.20
CA GLY A 134 -0.78 4.41 12.40
C GLY A 134 -0.57 3.22 13.35
N PRO A 135 -0.93 3.40 14.63
CA PRO A 135 -0.90 2.33 15.62
C PRO A 135 -1.91 1.22 15.28
N VAL A 136 -1.51 -0.02 15.51
CA VAL A 136 -2.35 -1.21 15.32
C VAL A 136 -2.19 -2.19 16.47
N MET A 137 -3.20 -3.04 16.62
CA MET A 137 -3.20 -4.21 17.49
C MET A 137 -3.03 -5.47 16.63
N ILE A 138 -2.22 -6.41 17.09
CA ILE A 138 -1.98 -7.69 16.40
C ILE A 138 -2.59 -8.82 17.23
N ALA A 139 -3.51 -9.57 16.63
CA ALA A 139 -4.15 -10.73 17.24
C ALA A 139 -3.87 -12.01 16.43
N SER A 140 -3.80 -13.15 17.12
CA SER A 140 -3.74 -14.46 16.48
C SER A 140 -5.09 -14.82 15.87
N VAL A 141 -5.13 -15.13 14.58
CA VAL A 141 -6.37 -15.55 13.89
C VAL A 141 -6.95 -16.87 14.43
N LEU A 142 -6.13 -17.69 15.12
CA LEU A 142 -6.57 -18.99 15.64
C LEU A 142 -7.28 -18.90 16.99
N ASN A 143 -6.78 -18.03 17.87
CA ASN A 143 -7.20 -17.99 19.28
C ASN A 143 -7.59 -16.58 19.75
N ASP A 144 -7.52 -15.56 18.89
CA ASP A 144 -7.68 -14.14 19.23
C ASP A 144 -6.71 -13.62 20.32
N ASN A 145 -5.63 -14.36 20.58
CA ASN A 145 -4.60 -13.94 21.54
C ASN A 145 -3.86 -12.70 21.03
N MET A 146 -3.77 -11.69 21.90
CA MET A 146 -3.17 -10.39 21.58
C MET A 146 -1.65 -10.41 21.76
N LEU A 147 -0.91 -9.88 20.78
CA LEU A 147 0.53 -9.69 20.85
C LEU A 147 0.87 -8.53 21.79
N PHE A 148 1.76 -8.78 22.74
CA PHE A 148 2.02 -7.87 23.84
C PHE A 148 3.52 -7.79 24.18
N ALA A 149 4.03 -6.56 24.36
CA ALA A 149 5.38 -6.31 24.83
C ALA A 149 5.41 -6.24 26.36
N ALA A 150 6.17 -7.14 27.00
CA ALA A 150 6.22 -7.22 28.45
C ALA A 150 6.91 -6.03 29.13
N GLU A 151 6.65 -5.79 30.42
CA GLU A 151 7.39 -4.77 31.19
C GLU A 151 8.85 -5.15 31.42
N ASP A 152 9.65 -4.19 31.88
CA ASP A 152 11.11 -4.31 32.12
C ASP A 152 11.49 -5.39 33.15
N TYR A 153 10.53 -5.93 33.89
CA TYR A 153 10.75 -7.04 34.82
C TYR A 153 10.72 -8.42 34.14
N PHE A 154 10.29 -8.49 32.88
CA PHE A 154 10.27 -9.69 32.04
C PHE A 154 11.29 -9.57 30.88
N LEU A 155 12.49 -9.13 31.21
CA LEU A 155 13.61 -9.16 30.28
C LEU A 155 14.08 -10.59 30.05
N TYR A 156 14.38 -10.90 28.80
CA TYR A 156 15.09 -12.11 28.41
C TYR A 156 16.55 -12.04 28.88
N ASP A 157 17.20 -10.90 28.65
CA ASP A 157 18.55 -10.58 29.13
C ASP A 157 18.73 -9.07 29.33
N GLU A 158 19.96 -8.62 29.61
CA GLU A 158 20.29 -7.21 29.85
C GLU A 158 19.89 -6.24 28.70
N THR A 159 19.59 -6.76 27.51
CA THR A 159 19.35 -5.99 26.28
C THR A 159 18.06 -6.36 25.55
N ARG A 160 17.38 -7.44 25.94
CA ARG A 160 16.25 -8.02 25.18
C ARG A 160 15.05 -8.25 26.08
N ARG A 161 13.87 -7.95 25.54
CA ARG A 161 12.56 -8.10 26.20
C ARG A 161 11.79 -9.28 25.65
N CYS A 162 11.05 -9.97 26.53
CA CYS A 162 10.15 -11.04 26.12
C CYS A 162 8.86 -10.47 25.49
N ILE A 163 8.37 -11.15 24.45
CA ILE A 163 7.10 -10.87 23.79
C ILE A 163 6.16 -12.05 24.02
N PHE A 164 4.93 -11.74 24.44
CA PHE A 164 3.94 -12.76 24.79
C PHE A 164 2.67 -12.60 23.96
N CYS A 165 1.89 -13.68 23.87
CA CYS A 165 0.53 -13.64 23.39
C CYS A 165 -0.40 -13.85 24.58
N TRP A 166 -1.16 -12.82 24.96
CA TRP A 166 -2.09 -12.93 26.08
C TRP A 166 -3.33 -13.73 25.64
N ALA A 167 -3.70 -14.75 26.41
CA ALA A 167 -4.74 -15.72 26.04
C ALA A 167 -6.08 -15.54 26.78
N ASP A 168 -6.09 -14.80 27.89
CA ASP A 168 -7.29 -14.57 28.71
C ASP A 168 -7.96 -13.22 28.37
N GLU A 169 -9.12 -12.93 28.98
CA GLU A 169 -9.74 -11.61 28.90
C GLU A 169 -8.74 -10.53 29.35
N TRP A 170 -8.39 -9.65 28.43
CA TRP A 170 -7.39 -8.61 28.63
C TRP A 170 -8.08 -7.25 28.80
N GLU A 171 -7.76 -6.54 29.89
CA GLU A 171 -8.05 -5.12 30.01
C GLU A 171 -6.94 -4.33 29.32
N ALA A 172 -7.26 -3.71 28.18
CA ALA A 172 -6.34 -2.87 27.41
C ALA A 172 -5.69 -1.79 28.30
N ASP A 173 -4.37 -1.87 28.48
CA ASP A 173 -3.60 -0.80 29.10
C ASP A 173 -3.29 0.36 28.13
N GLN A 174 -3.73 0.22 26.87
CA GLN A 174 -3.61 1.19 25.78
C GLN A 174 -2.17 1.58 25.48
N SER A 175 -1.21 0.67 25.70
CA SER A 175 0.19 0.96 25.46
C SER A 175 0.97 -0.24 24.93
N LYS A 176 0.97 -1.37 25.64
CA LYS A 176 1.89 -2.50 25.41
C LYS A 176 1.42 -3.45 24.30
N GLU A 177 0.14 -3.38 23.96
CA GLU A 177 -0.52 -4.06 22.85
C GLU A 177 -0.46 -3.27 21.53
N ILE A 178 0.12 -2.06 21.56
CA ILE A 178 0.15 -1.15 20.43
C ILE A 178 1.46 -1.28 19.66
N TRP A 179 1.32 -1.56 18.37
CA TRP A 179 2.42 -1.78 17.44
C TRP A 179 2.33 -0.84 16.23
N ARG A 180 3.44 -0.64 15.54
CA ARG A 180 3.49 0.00 14.22
C ARG A 180 4.23 -0.89 13.23
N PHE A 181 3.74 -0.91 12.00
CA PHE A 181 4.40 -1.60 10.89
C PHE A 181 5.21 -0.56 10.12
N VAL A 182 6.53 -0.62 10.27
CA VAL A 182 7.44 0.32 9.62
C VAL A 182 7.91 -0.29 8.30
N PRO A 183 7.51 0.25 7.14
CA PRO A 183 7.93 -0.29 5.85
C PRO A 183 9.45 -0.17 5.70
N SER A 184 10.10 -1.27 5.34
CA SER A 184 11.53 -1.28 5.02
C SER A 184 11.80 -1.03 3.53
N ASN A 185 10.77 -1.18 2.69
CA ASN A 185 10.85 -0.95 1.26
C ASN A 185 9.60 -0.21 0.72
N PRO A 186 9.67 0.41 -0.48
CA PRO A 186 8.56 1.16 -1.06
C PRO A 186 7.32 0.33 -1.42
N ASN A 187 7.47 -0.99 -1.53
CA ASN A 187 6.42 -1.91 -1.99
C ASN A 187 5.58 -2.50 -0.84
N PHE A 188 5.92 -2.16 0.40
CA PHE A 188 5.28 -2.69 1.61
C PHE A 188 5.24 -4.22 1.63
N THR A 189 6.25 -4.88 1.06
CA THR A 189 6.40 -6.34 1.12
C THR A 189 7.24 -6.78 2.31
N GLU A 190 8.10 -5.88 2.82
CA GLU A 190 8.96 -6.12 3.97
C GLU A 190 8.79 -4.97 4.94
N PHE A 191 8.63 -5.30 6.22
CA PHE A 191 8.39 -4.33 7.27
C PHE A 191 9.04 -4.80 8.57
N TYR A 192 9.35 -3.82 9.41
CA TYR A 192 9.66 -4.05 10.81
C TYR A 192 8.38 -3.86 11.63
N ILE A 193 8.26 -4.59 12.74
CA ILE A 193 7.19 -4.39 13.71
C ILE A 193 7.82 -3.68 14.91
N LEU A 194 7.34 -2.49 15.22
CA LEU A 194 7.84 -1.62 16.29
C LEU A 194 6.84 -1.58 17.43
N SER A 195 7.28 -1.85 18.65
CA SER A 195 6.48 -1.57 19.84
C SER A 195 6.34 -0.06 20.02
N VAL A 196 5.11 0.45 20.10
CA VAL A 196 4.88 1.87 20.37
C VAL A 196 5.24 2.22 21.81
N TYR A 197 5.07 1.28 22.73
CA TYR A 197 5.43 1.45 24.13
C TYR A 197 6.94 1.58 24.35
N SER A 198 7.71 0.54 23.98
CA SER A 198 9.14 0.50 24.29
C SER A 198 10.04 1.14 23.24
N GLN A 199 9.50 1.49 22.06
CA GLN A 199 10.27 1.95 20.90
C GLN A 199 11.32 0.92 20.41
N GLU A 200 11.07 -0.36 20.63
CA GLU A 200 11.93 -1.47 20.23
C GLU A 200 11.29 -2.30 19.10
N TYR A 201 12.12 -2.87 18.22
CA TYR A 201 11.67 -3.73 17.14
C TYR A 201 11.48 -5.17 17.60
N LEU A 202 10.44 -5.82 17.08
CA LEU A 202 10.24 -7.26 17.20
C LEU A 202 11.24 -7.99 16.30
N PHE A 203 11.94 -8.98 16.86
CA PHE A 203 12.86 -9.85 16.13
C PHE A 203 12.80 -11.28 16.68
N ALA A 204 13.21 -12.25 15.86
CA ALA A 204 13.39 -13.62 16.29
C ALA A 204 14.83 -13.83 16.78
N SER A 205 14.99 -14.56 17.89
CA SER A 205 16.28 -14.95 18.47
C SER A 205 16.48 -16.46 18.30
N ASP A 206 17.70 -16.87 17.96
CA ASP A 206 18.13 -18.27 17.90
C ASP A 206 18.40 -18.87 19.29
N VAL A 207 18.57 -18.00 20.28
CA VAL A 207 18.63 -18.39 21.69
C VAL A 207 17.20 -18.48 22.22
N ALA A 208 16.79 -19.70 22.62
CA ALA A 208 15.51 -19.95 23.29
C ALA A 208 15.56 -19.43 24.74
N ALA A 209 14.39 -19.03 25.26
CA ALA A 209 14.20 -18.67 26.67
C ALA A 209 13.95 -19.93 27.51
#